data_AF-A0A2H0PGL5-F1
#
_entry.id   AF-A0A2H0PGL5-F1
#
_cell.length_a   1.000
_cell.length_b   1.000
_cell.length_c   1.000
_cell.angle_alpha   90.00
_cell.angle_beta   90.00
_cell.angle_gamma   90.00
#
_symmetry.space_group_name_H-M   'P 1'
#
loop_
_entity.id
_entity.type
_entity.pdbx_description
1 polymer ?
#
loop_
_entity_poly.entity_id
_entity_poly.type
_entity_poly.pdbx_seq_one_letter_code
_entity_poly.pdbx_strand_id
1 'polypeptide(L)'
;VNIWIMNADGSNQKPVTSVTASGIACANPQWSSDGSMIVFQSNRKVDGSDINGGTQNIWVVGADGAGLKALTTITAQGVTSGFPQWSF
;
A
#
# COMPACT_ATOMS: atom_id res chain seq x y z
N VAL A 1 2.08 -2.62 9.98
CA VAL A 1 1.06 -1.54 9.96
C VAL A 1 0.20 -1.70 8.74
N ASN A 2 -1.13 -1.55 8.86
CA ASN A 2 -2.10 -1.71 7.78
C ASN A 2 -2.82 -0.40 7.46
N ILE A 3 -3.33 -0.28 6.22
CA ILE A 3 -4.21 0.80 5.78
C ILE A 3 -5.66 0.37 5.98
N TRP A 4 -6.43 1.28 6.57
CA TRP A 4 -7.86 1.14 6.80
C TRP A 4 -8.57 2.33 6.16
N ILE A 5 -9.81 2.10 5.75
CA ILE A 5 -10.71 3.16 5.31
C ILE A 5 -11.97 3.14 6.12
N MET A 6 -12.62 4.29 6.21
CA MET A 6 -13.82 4.53 6.97
C MET A 6 -14.56 5.73 6.41
N ASN A 7 -15.82 5.88 6.77
CA ASN A 7 -16.56 7.10 6.55
C ASN A 7 -15.91 8.27 7.31
N ALA A 8 -16.19 9.51 6.89
CA ALA A 8 -15.63 10.70 7.54
C ALA A 8 -16.04 10.86 9.01
N ASP A 9 -17.16 10.24 9.41
CA ASP A 9 -17.64 10.18 10.80
C ASP A 9 -16.96 9.07 11.63
N GLY A 10 -16.03 8.30 11.04
CA GLY A 10 -15.32 7.19 11.66
C GLY A 10 -16.08 5.85 11.64
N SER A 11 -17.28 5.79 11.07
CA SER A 11 -18.06 4.56 10.90
C SER A 11 -17.56 3.71 9.71
N ASN A 12 -18.01 2.46 9.62
CA ASN A 12 -17.70 1.54 8.52
C ASN A 12 -16.19 1.33 8.28
N GLN A 13 -15.43 1.18 9.37
CA GLN A 13 -14.00 0.87 9.30
C GLN A 13 -13.80 -0.49 8.64
N LYS A 14 -13.03 -0.53 7.56
CA LYS A 14 -12.62 -1.78 6.90
C LYS A 14 -11.14 -1.75 6.52
N PRO A 15 -10.42 -2.87 6.66
CA PRO A 15 -9.04 -2.97 6.23
C PRO A 15 -8.98 -2.98 4.70
N VAL A 16 -8.04 -2.23 4.13
CA VAL A 16 -7.71 -2.30 2.70
C VAL A 16 -6.47 -3.16 2.48
N THR A 17 -5.54 -3.15 3.43
CA THR A 17 -4.39 -4.06 3.44
C THR A 17 -4.44 -5.00 4.64
N SER A 18 -3.85 -6.17 4.48
CA SER A 18 -3.80 -7.23 5.47
C SER A 18 -2.39 -7.84 5.58
N VAL A 19 -1.39 -7.00 5.87
CA VAL A 19 -0.05 -7.47 6.25
C VAL A 19 -0.10 -8.08 7.66
N THR A 20 0.46 -9.27 7.80
CA THR A 20 0.51 -10.06 9.04
C THR A 20 1.94 -10.36 9.49
N ALA A 21 2.88 -10.47 8.55
CA ALA A 21 4.28 -10.69 8.89
C ALA A 21 4.95 -9.48 9.55
N SER A 22 5.85 -9.78 10.49
CA SER A 22 6.60 -8.75 11.23
C SER A 22 7.53 -7.95 10.32
N GLY A 23 7.73 -6.69 10.69
CA GLY A 23 8.60 -5.77 9.96
C GLY A 23 8.02 -5.28 8.63
N ILE A 24 6.76 -5.58 8.30
CA ILE A 24 6.08 -5.03 7.11
C ILE A 24 5.17 -3.86 7.51
N ALA A 25 5.22 -2.78 6.73
CA ALA A 25 4.34 -1.64 6.88
C ALA A 25 3.75 -1.20 5.53
N CYS A 26 2.52 -0.73 5.58
CA CYS A 26 1.88 0.08 4.54
C CYS A 26 1.80 1.51 5.06
N ALA A 27 2.32 2.49 4.32
CA ALA A 27 2.43 3.88 4.75
C ALA A 27 2.15 4.85 3.60
N ASN A 28 1.94 6.12 3.93
CA ASN A 28 1.74 7.22 2.98
C ASN A 28 0.63 6.93 1.94
N PRO A 29 -0.58 6.51 2.35
CA PRO A 29 -1.66 6.24 1.39
C PRO A 29 -2.14 7.54 0.72
N GLN A 30 -2.54 7.43 -0.55
CA GLN A 30 -3.21 8.48 -1.30
C GLN A 30 -4.34 7.87 -2.14
N TRP A 31 -5.49 8.54 -2.15
CA TRP A 31 -6.63 8.14 -2.97
C TRP A 31 -6.46 8.58 -4.42
N SER A 32 -6.94 7.77 -5.37
CA SER A 32 -7.20 8.24 -6.73
C SER A 32 -8.36 9.25 -6.72
N SER A 33 -8.41 10.12 -7.72
CA SER A 33 -9.42 11.18 -7.82
C SER A 33 -10.86 10.66 -7.92
N ASP A 34 -11.05 9.47 -8.51
CA ASP A 34 -12.33 8.77 -8.61
C ASP A 34 -12.67 7.91 -7.37
N GLY A 35 -11.78 7.85 -6.38
CA GLY A 35 -11.97 7.05 -5.16
C GLY A 35 -11.95 5.53 -5.39
N SER A 36 -11.55 5.05 -6.56
CA SER A 36 -11.55 3.60 -6.84
C SER A 36 -10.29 2.88 -6.35
N MET A 37 -9.18 3.62 -6.21
CA MET A 37 -7.86 3.08 -5.91
C MET A 37 -7.17 3.83 -4.78
N ILE A 38 -6.25 3.13 -4.11
CA ILE A 38 -5.33 3.69 -3.12
C ILE A 38 -3.92 3.32 -3.53
N VAL A 39 -3.05 4.32 -3.67
CA VAL A 39 -1.61 4.13 -3.83
C VAL A 39 -0.92 4.33 -2.48
N PHE A 40 0.09 3.52 -2.18
CA PHE A 40 0.79 3.59 -0.90
C PHE A 40 2.21 3.04 -1.04
N GLN A 41 3.00 3.26 0.00
CA GLN A 41 4.34 2.73 0.13
C GLN A 41 4.33 1.46 1.00
N SER A 42 5.03 0.41 0.58
CA SER A 42 5.25 -0.79 1.41
C SER A 42 6.57 -1.48 1.14
N ASN A 43 7.15 -2.06 2.18
CA ASN A 43 8.29 -2.96 2.10
C ASN A 43 7.91 -4.44 1.99
N ARG A 44 6.65 -4.75 1.68
CA ARG A 44 6.25 -6.09 1.25
C ARG A 44 7.05 -6.49 0.01
N LYS A 45 7.38 -7.79 -0.12
CA LYS A 45 8.06 -8.34 -1.29
C LYS A 45 7.21 -8.13 -2.55
N VAL A 46 7.86 -7.71 -3.63
CA VAL A 46 7.22 -7.25 -4.88
C VAL A 46 6.41 -8.32 -5.62
N ASP A 47 6.58 -9.60 -5.26
CA ASP A 47 5.73 -10.71 -5.73
C ASP A 47 4.37 -10.78 -5.02
N GLY A 48 4.10 -9.87 -4.08
CA GLY A 48 2.86 -9.79 -3.32
C GLY A 48 2.80 -10.70 -2.10
N SER A 49 3.83 -11.54 -1.89
CA SER A 49 3.91 -12.38 -0.69
C SER A 49 4.00 -11.52 0.56
N ASP A 50 3.37 -11.96 1.65
CA ASP A 50 3.40 -11.26 2.93
C ASP A 50 4.72 -11.50 3.68
N ILE A 51 5.82 -11.09 3.04
CA ILE A 51 7.19 -11.20 3.54
C ILE A 51 7.87 -9.85 3.31
N ASN A 52 8.79 -9.46 4.19
CA ASN A 52 9.57 -8.24 4.01
C ASN A 52 10.54 -8.39 2.82
N GLY A 53 10.39 -7.55 1.80
CA GLY A 53 11.22 -7.52 0.60
C GLY A 53 12.53 -6.75 0.75
N GLY A 54 12.78 -6.15 1.92
CA GLY A 54 14.00 -5.40 2.25
C GLY A 54 14.10 -4.01 1.60
N THR A 55 13.16 -3.64 0.75
CA THR A 55 13.11 -2.34 0.07
C THR A 55 11.69 -1.80 0.04
N GLN A 56 11.54 -0.48 0.10
CA GLN A 56 10.24 0.18 -0.01
C GLN A 56 9.88 0.35 -1.48
N ASN A 57 8.69 -0.09 -1.85
CA ASN A 57 8.12 0.04 -3.19
C ASN A 57 6.78 0.77 -3.14
N ILE A 58 6.36 1.31 -4.28
CA ILE A 58 5.01 1.85 -4.47
C ILE A 58 4.08 0.72 -4.86
N TRP A 59 2.93 0.67 -4.19
CA TRP A 59 1.88 -0.31 -4.37
C TRP A 59 0.56 0.41 -4.66
N VAL A 60 -0.32 -0.25 -5.39
CA VAL A 60 -1.70 0.17 -5.60
C VAL A 60 -2.64 -0.98 -5.27
N VAL A 61 -3.81 -0.64 -4.75
CA VAL A 61 -4.89 -1.58 -4.41
C VAL A 61 -6.23 -0.88 -4.61
N GLY A 62 -7.26 -1.64 -4.96
CA GLY A 62 -8.63 -1.15 -4.99
C GLY A 62 -9.10 -0.73 -3.59
N ALA A 63 -10.03 0.22 -3.53
CA ALA A 63 -10.67 0.64 -2.28
C ALA A 63 -11.51 -0.47 -1.61
N ASP A 64 -11.78 -1.55 -2.32
CA ASP A 64 -12.38 -2.78 -1.79
C ASP A 64 -11.33 -3.76 -1.22
N GLY A 65 -10.03 -3.47 -1.36
CA GLY A 65 -8.91 -4.33 -0.97
C GLY A 65 -8.47 -5.32 -2.04
N ALA A 66 -9.11 -5.32 -3.23
CA ALA A 66 -8.77 -6.23 -4.31
C ALA A 66 -7.67 -5.65 -5.23
N GLY A 67 -7.07 -6.51 -6.05
CA GLY A 67 -6.16 -6.07 -7.12
C GLY A 67 -4.83 -5.48 -6.64
N LEU A 68 -4.31 -5.93 -5.49
CA LEU A 68 -3.00 -5.49 -5.00
C LEU A 68 -1.90 -5.71 -6.06
N LYS A 69 -1.17 -4.66 -6.37
CA LYS A 69 -0.11 -4.67 -7.38
C LYS A 69 1.04 -3.74 -7.00
N ALA A 70 2.27 -4.22 -7.17
CA ALA A 70 3.46 -3.37 -7.09
C ALA A 70 3.58 -2.52 -8.38
N LEU A 71 3.76 -1.20 -8.22
CA LEU A 71 4.04 -0.26 -9.32
C LEU A 71 5.54 -0.06 -9.55
N THR A 72 6.33 -0.20 -8.49
CA THR A 72 7.80 -0.28 -8.58
C THR A 72 8.26 -1.67 -8.14
N THR A 73 9.34 -2.17 -8.74
CA THR A 73 9.84 -3.53 -8.50
C THR A 73 11.31 -3.53 -8.05
N ILE A 74 11.67 -2.59 -7.19
CA ILE A 74 13.03 -2.46 -6.66
C ILE A 74 13.33 -3.66 -5.77
N THR A 75 14.49 -4.27 -5.98
CA THR A 75 15.02 -5.38 -5.17
C THR A 75 16.43 -5.11 -4.63
N ALA A 76 17.12 -4.11 -5.16
CA ALA A 76 18.45 -3.71 -4.72
C ALA A 76 18.40 -3.07 -3.32
N GLN A 77 19.21 -3.60 -2.40
CA GLN A 77 19.28 -3.09 -1.03
C GLN A 77 19.74 -1.62 -1.00
N GLY A 78 19.16 -0.84 -0.08
CA GLY A 78 19.48 0.58 0.07
C GLY A 78 18.80 1.51 -0.95
N VAL A 79 18.04 0.98 -1.90
CA VAL A 79 17.24 1.77 -2.85
C VAL A 79 15.76 1.68 -2.48
N THR A 80 15.05 2.80 -2.53
CA THR A 80 13.65 2.89 -2.12
C THR A 80 12.83 3.75 -3.08
N SER A 81 11.53 3.47 -3.17
CA SER A 81 10.50 4.39 -3.66
C SER A 81 9.59 4.78 -2.50
N GLY A 82 9.21 6.06 -2.42
CA GLY A 82 8.38 6.56 -1.33
C GLY A 82 7.59 7.79 -1.73
N PHE A 83 6.69 8.20 -0.83
CA PHE A 83 5.82 9.37 -0.98
C PHE A 83 5.04 9.43 -2.31
N PRO A 84 4.29 8.36 -2.65
CA PRO A 84 3.50 8.38 -3.88
C PRO A 84 2.40 9.43 -3.80
N GLN A 85 2.03 10.00 -4.93
CA GLN A 85 0.93 10.93 -5.08
C GLN A 85 0.17 10.59 -6.37
N TRP A 86 -1.15 10.71 -6.34
CA TRP A 86 -1.94 10.82 -7.56
C TRP A 86 -1.88 12.26 -8.06
N SER A 87 -1.77 12.45 -9.38
CA SER A 87 -1.99 13.76 -9.99
C SER A 87 -3.47 13.98 -10.24
N PHE A 88 -3.90 15.24 -10.13
CA PHE A 88 -5.26 15.73 -10.43
C PHE A 88 -5.33 16.39 -11.80
#